data_AF-A0A7U6KN66-F1
#
_entry.id   AF-A0A7U6KN66-F1
#
_cell.length_a   1.000
_cell.length_b   1.000
_cell.length_c   1.000
_cell.angle_alpha   90.00
_cell.angle_beta   90.00
_cell.angle_gamma   90.00
#
_symmetry.space_group_name_H-M   'P 1'
#
loop_
_entity.id
_entity.type
_entity.pdbx_description
1 polymer ?
#
loop_
_entity_poly.entity_id
_entity_poly.type
_entity_poly.pdbx_seq_one_letter_code
_entity_poly.pdbx_strand_id
1 'polypeptide(L)'
;MALPTVVEYVIPNYSQGYLWNVAGWDVYATWVAVGMLGSIIVTWLNIRGMEVSAWFQKLAVVGIFCVGILLFVGALLFNPETSNSVQAPNFIGGMGGIMTVMVMVPFLFVGFDVIPQAAEEINLTRPNIGKFLIVSIIIAVLWYVAVAWSVGKTLPLLQAHKIQHWQPLMR
;
A
#
# COMPACT_ATOMS: atom_id res chain seq x y z
N MET A 1 4.82 0.28 9.37
CA MET A 1 5.29 1.65 9.04
C MET A 1 4.17 2.55 8.53
N ALA A 2 3.09 2.05 7.95
CA ALA A 2 2.01 2.90 7.41
C ALA A 2 1.19 3.68 8.46
N LEU A 3 0.88 3.07 9.62
CA LEU A 3 0.02 3.70 10.64
C LEU A 3 0.59 5.02 11.21
N PRO A 4 1.87 5.10 11.65
CA PRO A 4 2.46 6.36 12.10
C PRO A 4 2.45 7.45 11.02
N THR A 5 2.67 7.07 9.76
CA THR A 5 2.71 8.02 8.64
C THR A 5 1.34 8.66 8.39
N VAL A 6 0.25 7.88 8.46
CA VAL A 6 -1.11 8.42 8.31
C VAL A 6 -1.43 9.39 9.47
N VAL A 7 -1.01 9.08 10.69
CA VAL A 7 -1.23 9.95 11.86
C VAL A 7 -0.47 11.28 11.70
N GLU A 8 0.75 11.24 11.17
CA GLU A 8 1.54 12.44 10.89
C GLU A 8 0.88 13.35 9.83
N TYR A 9 0.17 12.80 8.85
CA TYR A 9 -0.60 13.59 7.90
C TYR A 9 -1.83 14.30 8.51
N VAL A 10 -2.33 13.81 9.65
CA VAL A 10 -3.56 14.32 10.29
C VAL A 10 -3.24 15.27 11.44
N ILE A 11 -2.14 15.05 12.18
CA ILE A 11 -1.79 15.82 13.38
C ILE A 11 -0.55 16.69 13.12
N PRO A 12 -0.67 18.03 13.11
CA PRO A 12 0.50 18.90 13.00
C PRO A 12 1.40 18.76 14.24
N ASN A 13 2.72 18.73 14.03
CA ASN A 13 3.76 18.63 15.09
C ASN A 13 3.82 17.29 15.85
N TYR A 14 3.54 16.19 15.14
CA TYR A 14 3.48 14.83 15.70
C TYR A 14 4.86 14.18 15.99
N SER A 15 5.88 14.57 15.23
CA SER A 15 7.22 13.97 15.33
C SER A 15 7.99 14.56 16.51
N GLN A 16 7.93 13.87 17.66
CA GLN A 16 8.50 14.32 18.93
C GLN A 16 9.37 13.24 19.57
N GLY A 17 10.45 13.66 20.22
CA GLY A 17 11.41 12.78 20.88
C GLY A 17 12.29 12.02 19.90
N TYR A 18 13.25 12.72 19.29
CA TYR A 18 14.27 12.12 18.44
C TYR A 18 14.99 10.98 19.17
N LEU A 19 15.05 9.79 18.55
CA LEU A 19 15.70 8.61 19.10
C LEU A 19 17.06 8.39 18.44
N TRP A 20 17.06 8.06 17.15
CA TRP A 20 18.28 7.81 16.37
C TRP A 20 18.01 8.02 14.88
N ASN A 21 19.08 8.17 14.11
CA ASN A 21 19.02 8.27 12.65
C ASN A 21 19.43 6.93 12.01
N VAL A 22 18.62 6.40 11.09
CA VAL A 22 18.96 5.23 10.27
C VAL A 22 19.05 5.66 8.81
N ALA A 23 20.24 5.62 8.22
CA ALA A 23 20.45 5.97 6.81
C ALA A 23 19.87 7.34 6.41
N GLY A 24 19.94 8.35 7.28
CA GLY A 24 19.35 9.67 7.01
C GLY A 24 17.89 9.82 7.46
N TRP A 25 17.27 8.80 8.04
CA TRP A 25 15.90 8.85 8.58
C TRP A 25 15.89 9.05 10.09
N ASP A 26 15.29 10.16 10.53
CA ASP A 26 15.10 10.45 11.94
C ASP A 26 13.94 9.61 12.50
N VAL A 27 14.27 8.69 13.41
CA VAL A 27 13.28 7.89 14.12
C VAL A 27 12.83 8.67 15.36
N TYR A 28 11.53 8.92 15.46
CA TYR A 28 10.93 9.60 16.60
C TYR A 28 10.24 8.62 17.55
N ALA A 29 10.27 8.92 18.85
CA ALA A 29 9.63 8.12 19.89
C ALA A 29 8.12 8.01 19.68
N THR A 30 7.47 9.08 19.21
CA THR A 30 6.03 9.05 18.86
C THR A 30 5.71 8.06 17.76
N TRP A 31 6.59 7.94 16.76
CA TRP A 31 6.47 6.97 15.68
C TRP A 31 6.54 5.53 16.18
N VAL A 32 7.53 5.23 17.03
CA VAL A 32 7.70 3.90 17.64
C VAL A 32 6.53 3.58 18.57
N ALA A 33 6.08 4.55 19.37
CA ALA A 33 4.97 4.38 20.31
C ALA A 33 3.66 4.01 19.60
N VAL A 34 3.31 4.68 18.50
CA VAL A 34 2.09 4.33 17.74
C VAL A 34 2.23 3.00 17.01
N GLY A 35 3.41 2.67 16.47
CA GLY A 35 3.67 1.34 15.92
C GLY A 35 3.49 0.24 16.97
N MET A 36 4.03 0.45 18.17
CA MET A 36 3.95 -0.49 19.29
C MET A 36 2.51 -0.63 19.81
N LEU A 37 1.82 0.49 20.06
CA LEU A 37 0.41 0.48 20.48
C LEU A 37 -0.48 -0.21 19.45
N GLY A 38 -0.29 0.09 18.16
CA GLY A 38 -0.99 -0.57 17.07
C GLY A 38 -0.78 -2.09 17.08
N SER A 39 0.47 -2.54 17.23
CA SER A 39 0.78 -3.97 17.33
C SER A 39 0.12 -4.62 18.54
N ILE A 40 0.18 -3.99 19.72
CA ILE A 40 -0.45 -4.52 20.95
C ILE A 40 -1.97 -4.67 20.76
N ILE A 41 -2.61 -3.68 20.14
CA ILE A 41 -4.05 -3.73 19.86
C ILE A 41 -4.37 -4.89 18.92
N VAL A 42 -3.62 -5.06 17.82
CA VAL A 42 -3.84 -6.18 16.89
C VAL A 42 -3.61 -7.52 17.58
N THR A 43 -2.53 -7.66 18.36
CA THR A 43 -2.26 -8.89 19.11
C THR A 43 -3.39 -9.19 20.11
N TRP A 44 -3.88 -8.17 20.81
CA TRP A 44 -4.99 -8.32 21.75
C TRP A 44 -6.30 -8.72 21.06
N LEU A 45 -6.61 -8.14 19.90
CA LEU A 45 -7.76 -8.53 19.07
C LEU A 45 -7.65 -9.98 18.61
N ASN A 46 -6.47 -10.39 18.15
CA ASN A 46 -6.21 -11.76 17.69
C ASN A 46 -6.39 -12.80 18.81
N ILE A 47 -6.05 -12.46 20.06
CA ILE A 47 -6.20 -13.37 21.21
C ILE A 47 -7.66 -13.51 21.67
N ARG A 48 -8.48 -12.45 21.53
CA ARG A 48 -9.85 -12.43 22.09
C ARG A 48 -10.85 -13.29 21.30
N GLY A 49 -10.52 -13.66 20.05
CA GLY A 49 -11.29 -14.64 19.29
C GLY A 49 -11.20 -14.44 17.77
N MET A 50 -11.32 -15.55 17.03
CA MET A 50 -11.28 -15.55 15.56
C MET A 50 -12.44 -14.77 14.94
N GLU A 51 -13.62 -14.76 15.58
CA GLU A 51 -14.81 -14.08 15.05
C GLU A 51 -14.65 -12.56 15.02
N VAL A 52 -14.10 -11.97 16.10
CA VAL A 52 -13.82 -10.53 16.17
C VAL A 52 -12.75 -10.14 15.15
N SER A 53 -11.67 -10.92 15.07
CA SER A 53 -10.56 -10.67 14.13
C SER A 53 -11.02 -10.75 12.67
N ALA A 54 -11.86 -11.72 12.32
CA ALA A 54 -12.45 -11.84 10.99
C ALA A 54 -13.33 -10.64 10.64
N TRP A 55 -14.07 -10.09 11.60
CA TRP A 55 -14.88 -8.90 11.38
C TRP A 55 -14.03 -7.65 11.10
N PHE A 56 -12.95 -7.44 11.88
CA PHE A 56 -11.99 -6.35 11.64
C PHE A 56 -11.26 -6.51 10.30
N GLN A 57 -10.85 -7.74 9.95
CA GLN A 57 -10.24 -8.02 8.66
C GLN A 57 -11.19 -7.67 7.50
N LYS A 58 -12.46 -8.09 7.60
CA LYS A 58 -13.48 -7.74 6.60
C LYS A 58 -13.66 -6.22 6.49
N LEU A 59 -13.71 -5.51 7.62
CA LEU A 59 -13.80 -4.06 7.63
C LEU A 59 -12.59 -3.41 6.95
N ALA A 60 -11.38 -3.89 7.23
CA ALA A 60 -10.16 -3.40 6.59
C ALA A 60 -10.16 -3.62 5.07
N VAL A 61 -10.57 -4.82 4.61
CA VAL A 61 -10.69 -5.14 3.18
C VAL A 61 -11.71 -4.23 2.50
N VAL A 62 -12.89 -4.04 3.11
CA VAL A 62 -13.92 -3.12 2.58
C VAL A 62 -13.41 -1.68 2.57
N GLY A 63 -12.69 -1.24 3.60
CA GLY A 63 -12.08 0.09 3.65
C GLY A 63 -11.09 0.31 2.52
N ILE A 64 -10.16 -0.62 2.29
CA ILE A 64 -9.21 -0.59 1.17
C ILE A 64 -9.95 -0.57 -0.17
N PHE A 65 -10.99 -1.38 -0.31
CA PHE A 65 -11.80 -1.42 -1.53
C PHE A 65 -12.51 -0.09 -1.79
N CYS A 66 -13.11 0.53 -0.77
CA CYS A 66 -13.73 1.85 -0.88
C CYS A 66 -12.72 2.93 -1.26
N VAL A 67 -11.55 2.96 -0.62
CA VAL A 67 -10.48 3.92 -0.94
C VAL A 67 -9.99 3.73 -2.37
N GLY A 68 -9.80 2.48 -2.82
CA GLY A 68 -9.39 2.19 -4.19
C GLY A 68 -10.45 2.60 -5.23
N ILE A 69 -11.74 2.40 -4.93
CA ILE A 69 -12.83 2.91 -5.79
C ILE A 69 -12.80 4.44 -5.82
N LEU A 70 -12.66 5.11 -4.68
CA LEU A 70 -12.58 6.57 -4.63
C LEU A 70 -11.39 7.10 -5.45
N LEU A 71 -10.23 6.43 -5.38
CA LEU A 71 -9.07 6.74 -6.21
C LEU A 71 -9.38 6.55 -7.69
N PHE A 72 -10.00 5.43 -8.07
CA PHE A 72 -10.33 5.14 -9.46
C PHE A 72 -11.35 6.12 -10.05
N VAL A 73 -12.42 6.39 -9.30
CA VAL A 73 -13.44 7.39 -9.66
C VAL A 73 -12.83 8.79 -9.72
N GLY A 74 -11.97 9.14 -8.75
CA GLY A 74 -11.21 10.39 -8.77
C GLY A 74 -10.37 10.51 -10.05
N ALA A 75 -9.64 9.46 -10.42
CA ALA A 75 -8.87 9.46 -11.66
C ALA A 75 -9.75 9.56 -12.92
N LEU A 76 -10.95 8.98 -12.93
CA LEU A 76 -11.86 9.09 -14.08
C LEU A 76 -12.48 10.48 -14.21
N LEU A 77 -12.92 11.07 -13.09
CA LEU A 77 -13.63 12.35 -13.06
C LEU A 77 -12.69 13.56 -13.11
N PHE A 78 -11.49 13.45 -12.56
CA PHE A 78 -10.47 14.48 -12.65
C PHE A 78 -9.63 14.27 -13.91
N ASN A 79 -9.87 15.13 -14.90
CA ASN A 79 -8.92 15.39 -15.99
C ASN A 79 -8.19 16.69 -15.66
N PRO A 80 -6.91 16.67 -15.29
CA PRO A 80 -6.14 17.90 -15.16
C PRO A 80 -5.91 18.49 -16.56
N GLU A 81 -6.89 19.21 -17.10
CA GLU A 81 -6.83 19.84 -18.43
C GLU A 81 -5.82 21.01 -18.56
N THR A 82 -4.93 21.22 -17.59
CA THR A 82 -4.10 22.45 -17.55
C THR A 82 -2.71 22.26 -16.96
N SER A 83 -2.07 21.11 -17.20
CA SER A 83 -0.61 21.07 -17.07
C SER A 83 -0.01 20.15 -18.13
N ASN A 84 0.81 20.72 -19.01
CA ASN A 84 1.65 20.03 -20.01
C ASN A 84 2.70 19.07 -19.37
N SER A 85 2.46 18.57 -18.16
CA SER A 85 3.37 17.77 -17.35
C SER A 85 2.83 16.39 -16.98
N VAL A 86 1.62 16.02 -17.41
CA VAL A 86 1.05 14.67 -17.23
C VAL A 86 0.91 14.02 -18.60
N GLN A 87 2.01 13.83 -19.32
CA GLN A 87 2.00 13.07 -20.57
C GLN A 87 3.02 11.95 -20.51
N ALA A 88 2.48 10.73 -20.58
CA ALA A 88 3.17 9.44 -20.69
C ALA A 88 4.05 9.06 -19.47
N PRO A 89 4.30 7.75 -19.25
CA PRO A 89 5.36 7.32 -18.36
C PRO A 89 6.68 7.92 -18.87
N ASN A 90 7.08 9.05 -18.31
CA ASN A 90 8.41 9.55 -18.51
C ASN A 90 9.31 8.52 -17.82
N PHE A 91 10.22 7.87 -18.56
CA PHE A 91 11.20 6.92 -18.02
C PHE A 91 12.23 7.67 -17.15
N ILE A 92 11.75 8.25 -16.05
CA ILE A 92 12.52 9.04 -15.10
C ILE A 92 13.53 8.10 -14.46
N GLY A 93 14.82 8.39 -14.64
CA GLY A 93 15.92 7.54 -14.15
C GLY A 93 16.34 6.40 -15.08
N GLY A 94 15.81 6.32 -16.31
CA GLY A 94 16.21 5.34 -17.33
C GLY A 94 16.19 3.90 -16.81
N MET A 95 17.22 3.12 -17.15
CA MET A 95 17.33 1.71 -16.73
C MET A 95 17.40 1.54 -15.20
N GLY A 96 17.97 2.51 -14.47
CA GLY A 96 18.05 2.49 -13.01
C GLY A 96 16.68 2.66 -12.32
N GLY A 97 15.82 3.52 -12.87
CA GLY A 97 14.44 3.67 -12.41
C GLY A 97 13.62 2.39 -12.58
N ILE A 98 13.75 1.74 -13.75
CA ILE A 98 13.08 0.46 -14.03
C ILE A 98 13.56 -0.62 -13.05
N MET A 99 14.88 -0.72 -12.83
CA MET A 99 15.45 -1.71 -11.92
C MET A 99 14.99 -1.50 -10.47
N THR A 100 14.84 -0.26 -10.04
CA THR A 100 14.32 0.07 -8.70
C THR A 100 12.87 -0.41 -8.54
N VAL A 101 12.02 -0.16 -9.53
CA VAL A 101 10.63 -0.65 -9.52
C VAL A 101 10.60 -2.17 -9.52
N MET A 102 11.39 -2.83 -10.37
CA MET A 102 11.47 -4.30 -10.43
C MET A 102 11.90 -4.94 -9.10
N VAL A 103 12.78 -4.29 -8.34
CA VAL A 103 13.20 -4.79 -7.01
C VAL A 103 12.11 -4.56 -5.96
N MET A 104 11.37 -3.46 -6.03
CA MET A 104 10.33 -3.13 -5.04
C MET A 104 9.04 -3.91 -5.22
N VAL A 105 8.65 -4.18 -6.48
CA VAL A 105 7.39 -4.86 -6.82
C VAL A 105 7.21 -6.22 -6.12
N PRO A 106 8.22 -7.11 -6.03
CA PRO A 106 8.12 -8.36 -5.25
C PRO A 106 7.74 -8.15 -3.77
N PHE A 107 8.24 -7.08 -3.13
CA PHE A 107 7.89 -6.79 -1.73
C PHE A 107 6.43 -6.37 -1.57
N LEU A 108 5.82 -5.79 -2.61
CA LEU A 108 4.40 -5.46 -2.63
C LEU A 108 3.52 -6.69 -2.84
N PHE A 109 4.08 -7.81 -3.30
CA PHE A 109 3.39 -9.09 -3.43
C PHE A 109 3.53 -10.02 -2.21
N VAL A 110 4.08 -9.51 -1.10
CA VAL A 110 4.06 -10.23 0.18
C VAL A 110 2.61 -10.46 0.60
N GLY A 111 2.25 -11.73 0.80
CA GLY A 111 0.89 -12.17 1.12
C GLY A 111 0.19 -12.97 0.01
N PHE A 112 0.83 -13.18 -1.15
CA PHE A 112 0.24 -14.02 -2.22
C PHE A 112 0.05 -15.48 -1.78
N ASP A 113 0.91 -15.99 -0.89
CA ASP A 113 0.85 -17.36 -0.35
C ASP A 113 -0.42 -17.62 0.49
N VAL A 114 -1.07 -16.56 0.96
CA VAL A 114 -2.33 -16.65 1.72
C VAL A 114 -3.50 -17.04 0.80
N ILE A 115 -3.40 -16.81 -0.52
CA ILE A 115 -4.46 -17.16 -1.49
C ILE A 115 -4.53 -18.68 -1.71
N PRO A 116 -3.42 -19.39 -2.04
CA PRO A 116 -3.41 -20.85 -2.07
C PRO A 116 -3.78 -21.47 -0.72
N GLN A 117 -3.23 -20.94 0.38
CA GLN A 117 -3.52 -21.46 1.73
C GLN A 117 -5.00 -21.37 2.07
N ALA A 118 -5.62 -20.21 1.87
CA ALA A 118 -7.05 -20.04 2.10
C ALA A 118 -7.91 -20.94 1.21
N ALA A 119 -7.44 -21.24 -0.02
CA ALA A 119 -8.10 -22.16 -0.94
C ALA A 119 -7.96 -23.65 -0.55
N GLU A 120 -6.88 -24.00 0.17
CA GLU A 120 -6.65 -25.34 0.73
C GLU A 120 -7.46 -25.57 2.02
N GLU A 121 -7.64 -24.53 2.84
CA GLU A 121 -8.41 -24.60 4.09
C GLU A 121 -9.93 -24.71 3.85
N ILE A 122 -10.43 -24.25 2.70
CA ILE A 122 -11.84 -24.40 2.32
C ILE A 122 -12.10 -25.71 1.59
N ASN A 123 -13.23 -26.36 1.90
CA ASN A 123 -13.60 -27.64 1.34
C ASN A 123 -14.15 -27.49 -0.10
N LEU A 124 -13.27 -27.21 -1.06
CA LEU A 124 -13.60 -27.08 -2.47
C LEU A 124 -13.43 -28.43 -3.20
N THR A 125 -14.27 -28.69 -4.19
CA THR A 125 -14.06 -29.82 -5.12
C THR A 125 -12.71 -29.65 -5.81
N ARG A 126 -11.90 -30.71 -5.88
CA ARG A 126 -10.51 -30.71 -6.44
C ARG A 126 -10.29 -29.87 -7.72
N PRO A 127 -11.17 -29.87 -8.75
CA PRO A 127 -10.97 -29.06 -9.96
C PRO A 127 -11.29 -27.56 -9.79
N ASN A 128 -11.96 -27.16 -8.70
CA ASN A 128 -12.38 -25.77 -8.47
C ASN A 128 -11.33 -24.94 -7.73
N ILE A 129 -10.38 -25.58 -7.01
CA ILE A 129 -9.28 -24.91 -6.32
C ILE A 129 -8.41 -24.13 -7.32
N GLY A 130 -7.98 -24.80 -8.39
CA GLY A 130 -7.16 -24.15 -9.43
C GLY A 130 -7.88 -23.02 -10.16
N LYS A 131 -9.17 -23.19 -10.44
CA LYS A 131 -9.99 -22.13 -11.06
C LYS A 131 -10.12 -20.91 -10.14
N PHE A 132 -10.38 -21.14 -8.85
CA PHE A 132 -10.49 -20.06 -7.87
C PHE A 132 -9.18 -19.27 -7.73
N LEU A 133 -8.05 -19.98 -7.70
CA LEU A 133 -6.72 -19.38 -7.65
C LEU A 133 -6.44 -18.51 -8.88
N ILE A 134 -6.69 -19.02 -10.09
CA ILE A 134 -6.48 -18.25 -11.34
C ILE A 134 -7.36 -16.99 -11.38
N VAL A 135 -8.66 -17.13 -11.05
CA VAL A 135 -9.59 -15.99 -11.04
C VAL A 135 -9.16 -14.94 -10.02
N SER A 136 -8.76 -15.36 -8.82
CA SER A 136 -8.26 -14.46 -7.78
C SER A 136 -7.04 -13.65 -8.25
N ILE A 137 -6.07 -14.31 -8.89
CA ILE A 137 -4.88 -13.64 -9.44
C ILE A 137 -5.26 -12.61 -10.50
N ILE A 138 -6.15 -12.97 -11.44
CA ILE A 138 -6.59 -12.05 -12.50
C ILE A 138 -7.24 -10.80 -11.89
N ILE A 139 -8.12 -10.97 -10.90
CA ILE A 139 -8.77 -9.84 -10.21
C ILE A 139 -7.72 -8.98 -9.49
N ALA A 140 -6.76 -9.59 -8.81
CA ALA A 140 -5.69 -8.87 -8.13
C ALA A 140 -4.85 -8.04 -9.10
N VAL A 141 -4.45 -8.63 -10.25
CA VAL A 141 -3.70 -7.93 -11.30
C VAL A 141 -4.49 -6.74 -11.84
N LEU A 142 -5.78 -6.94 -12.16
CA LEU A 142 -6.64 -5.87 -12.64
C LEU A 142 -6.76 -4.72 -11.62
N TRP A 143 -6.90 -5.07 -10.33
CA TRP A 143 -6.93 -4.09 -9.26
C TRP A 143 -5.63 -3.28 -9.15
N TYR A 144 -4.48 -3.95 -9.18
CA TYR A 144 -3.18 -3.28 -9.14
C TYR A 144 -2.96 -2.35 -10.33
N VAL A 145 -3.33 -2.79 -11.54
CA VAL A 145 -3.25 -1.96 -12.75
C VAL A 145 -4.16 -0.74 -12.62
N ALA A 146 -5.39 -0.91 -12.11
CA ALA A 146 -6.33 0.19 -11.91
C ALA A 146 -5.82 1.22 -10.90
N VAL A 147 -5.25 0.77 -9.77
CA VAL A 147 -4.67 1.67 -8.75
C VAL A 147 -3.42 2.38 -9.29
N ALA A 148 -2.50 1.66 -9.94
CA ALA A 148 -1.29 2.25 -10.52
C ALA A 148 -1.63 3.30 -11.59
N TRP A 149 -2.63 3.01 -12.44
CA TRP A 149 -3.14 3.94 -13.43
C TRP A 149 -3.79 5.16 -12.78
N SER A 150 -4.63 4.96 -11.76
CA SER A 150 -5.29 6.04 -11.03
C SER A 150 -4.28 6.99 -10.40
N VAL A 151 -3.28 6.46 -9.69
CA VAL A 151 -2.21 7.27 -9.07
C VAL A 151 -1.37 7.96 -10.15
N GLY A 152 -0.99 7.24 -11.21
CA GLY A 152 -0.20 7.80 -12.31
C GLY A 152 -0.90 8.94 -13.05
N LYS A 153 -2.24 8.92 -13.14
CA LYS A 153 -3.02 9.98 -13.76
C LYS A 153 -3.24 11.18 -12.84
N THR A 154 -3.41 10.94 -11.54
CA THR A 154 -3.83 11.98 -10.56
C THR A 154 -2.66 12.73 -9.93
N LEU A 155 -1.47 12.13 -9.84
CA LEU A 155 -0.32 12.74 -9.16
C LEU A 155 0.58 13.53 -10.15
N PRO A 156 0.74 14.86 -9.99
CA PRO A 156 1.64 15.65 -10.84
C PRO A 156 3.12 15.28 -10.62
N LEU A 157 3.92 15.26 -11.70
CA LEU A 157 5.35 14.90 -11.65
C LEU A 157 6.18 15.76 -10.67
N LEU A 158 5.81 17.02 -10.47
CA LEU A 158 6.49 17.92 -9.52
C LEU A 158 6.29 17.48 -8.06
N GLN A 159 5.13 16.93 -7.71
CA GLN A 159 4.87 16.36 -6.39
C GLN A 159 5.54 14.97 -6.27
N ALA A 160 5.55 14.18 -7.34
CA ALA A 160 6.28 12.93 -7.38
C ALA A 160 7.80 13.13 -7.17
N HIS A 161 8.40 14.17 -7.74
CA HIS A 161 9.83 14.48 -7.54
C HIS A 161 10.12 14.92 -6.09
N LYS A 162 9.19 15.64 -5.45
CA LYS A 162 9.30 15.98 -4.02
C LYS A 162 9.19 14.75 -3.12
N ILE A 163 8.45 13.72 -3.55
CA ILE A 163 8.39 12.39 -2.93
C ILE A 163 9.68 11.59 -3.23
N GLN A 164 10.27 11.70 -4.42
CA GLN A 164 11.56 11.09 -4.77
C GLN A 164 12.76 11.74 -4.08
N HIS A 165 12.68 13.02 -3.68
CA HIS A 165 13.71 13.63 -2.82
C HIS A 165 13.80 12.99 -1.42
N TRP A 166 12.87 12.11 -1.04
CA TRP A 166 13.02 11.21 0.12
C TRP A 166 13.81 9.93 -0.20
N GLN A 167 14.16 9.66 -1.46
CA GLN A 167 14.98 8.52 -1.90
C GLN A 167 16.52 8.70 -1.87
N PRO A 168 17.14 9.91 -2.00
CA PRO A 168 18.58 10.05 -1.76
C PRO A 168 18.99 9.84 -0.30
N LEU A 169 18.03 9.78 0.63
CA LEU A 169 18.21 9.28 2.01
C LEU A 169 18.05 7.75 2.10
N MET A 170 18.15 7.01 0.98
CA MET A 170 18.22 5.54 0.95
C MET A 170 19.57 5.05 0.40
N ARG A 171 20.58 5.92 0.38
CA ARG A 171 21.99 5.56 0.26
C ARG A 171 22.71 5.95 1.54
#